data_AF-A0A7J4XM04-F1
#
_entry.id   AF-A0A7J4XM04-F1
#
_cell.length_a   1.000
_cell.length_b   1.000
_cell.length_c   1.000
_cell.angle_alpha   90.00
_cell.angle_beta   90.00
_cell.angle_gamma   90.00
#
_symmetry.space_group_name_H-M   'P 1'
#
loop_
_entity.id
_entity.type
_entity.pdbx_description
1 polymer ?
#
loop_
_entity_poly.entity_id
_entity_poly.type
_entity_poly.pdbx_seq_one_letter_code
_entity_poly.pdbx_strand_id
1 'polypeptide(L)'
;MNITKTMAEQTANKMVEPITKKIKELKNQLNQIAYEAIIPTIPQDVLDCFKKHRSYFMTPYDVYVCHGNWKMLVQGLPLFPGTKSLYPDIQIGIEDMERLRKLETEIKEIKEEKEKTIQSIVATLMSLRTIKRVKEGFPEAYKHMEEYSEEKCTAIALPIKDILFSLNKYALTVN
;
A
#
# COMPACT_ATOMS: atom_id res chain seq x y z
N MET A 1 17.97 8.82 -23.03
CA MET A 1 18.16 8.05 -21.78
C MET A 1 17.51 6.67 -21.90
N ASN A 2 18.22 5.61 -21.47
CA ASN A 2 17.71 4.23 -21.43
C ASN A 2 16.88 4.00 -20.16
N ILE A 3 15.88 3.13 -20.27
CA ILE A 3 15.00 2.80 -19.15
C ILE A 3 15.70 1.77 -18.27
N THR A 4 15.83 2.08 -16.98
CA THR A 4 16.29 1.13 -15.97
C THR A 4 15.10 0.37 -15.39
N LYS A 5 15.35 -0.82 -14.83
CA LYS A 5 14.32 -1.63 -14.19
C LYS A 5 13.61 -0.88 -13.05
N THR A 6 14.36 -0.11 -12.26
CA THR A 6 13.81 0.70 -11.15
C THR A 6 12.86 1.79 -11.64
N MET A 7 13.19 2.48 -12.75
CA MET A 7 12.30 3.46 -13.37
C MET A 7 11.02 2.80 -13.89
N ALA A 8 11.13 1.61 -14.49
CA ALA A 8 9.96 0.87 -14.97
C ALA A 8 9.05 0.43 -13.81
N GLU A 9 9.60 -0.06 -12.70
CA GLU A 9 8.85 -0.44 -11.51
C GLU A 9 8.17 0.76 -10.83
N GLN A 10 8.87 1.89 -10.70
CA GLN A 10 8.30 3.12 -10.14
C GLN A 10 7.15 3.65 -11.01
N THR A 11 7.31 3.60 -12.32
CA THR A 11 6.27 3.99 -13.29
C THR A 11 5.06 3.06 -13.20
N ALA A 12 5.30 1.74 -13.21
CA ALA A 12 4.24 0.75 -13.09
C ALA A 12 3.45 0.92 -11.78
N ASN A 13 4.13 1.17 -10.66
CA ASN A 13 3.50 1.43 -9.37
C ASN A 13 2.60 2.67 -9.38
N LYS A 14 3.03 3.77 -10.03
CA LYS A 14 2.20 4.97 -10.22
C LYS A 14 0.96 4.66 -11.08
N MET A 15 1.12 3.87 -12.15
CA MET A 15 0.02 3.53 -13.06
C MET A 15 -1.04 2.62 -12.44
N VAL A 16 -0.66 1.74 -11.52
CA VAL A 16 -1.60 0.87 -10.79
C VAL A 16 -2.15 1.50 -9.49
N GLU A 17 -1.95 2.81 -9.29
CA GLU A 17 -2.59 3.55 -8.20
C GLU A 17 -4.12 3.41 -8.18
N PRO A 18 -4.85 3.46 -9.31
CA PRO A 18 -6.30 3.27 -9.31
C PRO A 18 -6.71 1.89 -8.76
N ILE A 19 -5.99 0.84 -9.16
CA ILE A 19 -6.21 -0.53 -8.66
C ILE A 19 -5.91 -0.59 -7.16
N THR A 20 -4.84 0.07 -6.72
CA THR A 20 -4.47 0.15 -5.30
C THR A 20 -5.52 0.89 -4.47
N LYS A 21 -6.09 1.99 -5.00
CA LYS A 21 -7.19 2.73 -4.38
C LYS A 21 -8.43 1.84 -4.27
N LYS A 22 -8.77 1.07 -5.31
CA LYS A 22 -9.90 0.15 -5.29
C LYS A 22 -9.74 -0.95 -4.23
N ILE A 23 -8.55 -1.55 -4.13
CA ILE A 23 -8.23 -2.53 -3.08
C ILE A 23 -8.41 -1.90 -1.68
N LYS A 24 -7.98 -0.66 -1.49
CA LYS A 24 -8.13 0.05 -0.21
C LYS A 24 -9.60 0.33 0.12
N GLU A 25 -10.39 0.73 -0.87
CA GLU A 25 -11.83 0.94 -0.72
C GLU A 25 -12.55 -0.35 -0.29
N LEU A 26 -12.30 -1.47 -0.98
CA LEU A 26 -12.88 -2.76 -0.63
C LEU A 26 -12.46 -3.24 0.77
N LYS A 27 -11.20 -3.02 1.16
CA LYS A 27 -10.74 -3.29 2.53
C LYS A 27 -11.47 -2.44 3.57
N ASN A 28 -11.73 -1.17 3.28
CA ASN A 28 -12.49 -0.31 4.19
C ASN A 28 -13.94 -0.78 4.33
N GLN A 29 -14.58 -1.19 3.22
CA GLN A 29 -15.92 -1.77 3.24
C GLN A 29 -15.95 -3.06 4.06
N LEU A 30 -14.95 -3.93 3.89
CA LEU A 30 -14.79 -5.15 4.67
C LEU A 30 -14.69 -4.84 6.17
N ASN A 31 -13.86 -3.87 6.54
CA ASN A 31 -13.72 -3.43 7.93
C ASN A 31 -15.02 -2.86 8.50
N GLN A 32 -15.78 -2.11 7.68
CA GLN A 32 -17.06 -1.56 8.10
C GLN A 32 -18.08 -2.66 8.39
N ILE A 33 -18.23 -3.64 7.49
CA ILE A 33 -19.13 -4.78 7.69
C ILE A 33 -18.73 -5.58 8.93
N ALA A 34 -17.44 -5.85 9.11
CA ALA A 34 -16.95 -6.53 10.30
C ALA A 34 -17.27 -5.74 11.58
N TYR A 35 -17.07 -4.42 11.58
CA TYR A 35 -17.41 -3.57 12.73
C TYR A 35 -18.91 -3.57 13.05
N GLU A 36 -19.76 -3.44 12.03
CA GLU A 36 -21.22 -3.48 12.17
C GLU A 36 -21.71 -4.84 12.70
N ALA A 37 -21.02 -5.94 12.35
CA ALA A 37 -21.33 -7.27 12.88
C ALA A 37 -20.83 -7.45 14.34
N ILE A 38 -19.71 -6.83 14.71
CA ILE A 38 -19.11 -6.96 16.04
C ILE A 38 -19.86 -6.15 17.09
N ILE A 39 -20.20 -4.90 16.81
CA ILE A 39 -20.78 -3.98 17.82
C ILE A 39 -22.03 -4.54 18.53
N PRO A 40 -23.00 -5.16 17.83
CA PRO A 40 -24.18 -5.76 18.45
C PRO A 40 -23.88 -6.93 19.38
N THR A 41 -22.72 -7.59 19.24
CA THR A 41 -22.32 -8.69 20.12
C THR A 41 -21.87 -8.22 21.50
N ILE A 42 -21.54 -6.93 21.64
CA ILE A 42 -21.03 -6.34 22.87
C ILE A 42 -22.21 -5.78 23.69
N PRO A 43 -22.33 -6.14 24.98
CA PRO A 43 -23.38 -5.57 25.84
C PRO A 43 -23.31 -4.04 25.88
N GLN A 44 -24.47 -3.38 25.81
CA GLN A 44 -24.58 -1.93 25.77
C GLN A 44 -23.91 -1.25 26.98
N ASP A 45 -24.04 -1.83 28.17
CA ASP A 45 -23.42 -1.32 29.40
C ASP A 45 -21.89 -1.24 29.29
N VAL A 46 -21.28 -2.21 28.60
CA VAL A 46 -19.83 -2.26 28.35
C VAL A 46 -19.43 -1.18 27.35
N LEU A 47 -20.22 -0.97 26.30
CA LEU A 47 -19.99 0.11 25.33
C LEU A 47 -20.08 1.49 25.97
N ASP A 48 -21.06 1.72 26.85
CA ASP A 48 -21.22 3.00 27.53
C ASP A 48 -20.14 3.24 28.59
N CYS A 49 -19.68 2.18 29.28
CA CYS A 49 -18.51 2.25 30.14
C CYS A 49 -17.24 2.56 29.35
N PHE A 50 -17.06 1.94 28.18
CA PHE A 50 -15.94 2.20 27.28
C PHE A 50 -15.89 3.66 26.81
N LYS A 51 -17.04 4.24 26.43
CA LYS A 51 -17.12 5.65 26.04
C LYS A 51 -16.69 6.59 27.17
N LYS A 52 -17.05 6.29 28.43
CA LYS A 52 -16.73 7.12 29.60
C LYS A 52 -15.30 6.93 30.11
N HIS A 53 -14.77 5.71 30.06
CA HIS A 53 -13.53 5.31 30.72
C HIS A 53 -12.54 4.61 29.77
N ARG A 54 -12.40 5.12 28.55
CA ARG A 54 -11.61 4.50 27.46
C ARG A 54 -10.19 4.08 27.86
N SER A 55 -9.51 4.83 28.72
CA SER A 55 -8.14 4.54 29.18
C SER A 55 -8.01 3.25 29.98
N TYR A 56 -9.10 2.72 30.53
CA TYR A 56 -9.12 1.51 31.35
C TYR A 56 -9.37 0.23 30.52
N PHE A 57 -9.70 0.39 29.24
CA PHE A 57 -9.97 -0.72 28.34
C PHE A 57 -8.80 -0.97 27.41
N MET A 58 -8.56 -2.25 27.12
CA MET A 58 -7.69 -2.62 26.02
C MET A 58 -8.43 -2.35 24.71
N THR A 59 -7.78 -1.69 23.76
CA THR A 59 -8.36 -1.39 22.45
C THR A 59 -7.57 -2.12 21.35
N PRO A 60 -8.01 -3.32 20.94
CA PRO A 60 -7.39 -4.06 19.86
C PRO A 60 -7.65 -3.33 18.54
N TYR A 61 -6.62 -3.30 17.69
CA TYR A 61 -6.70 -2.74 16.32
C TYR A 61 -6.99 -3.83 15.28
N ASP A 62 -6.65 -5.07 15.63
CA ASP A 62 -6.75 -6.26 14.80
C ASP A 62 -7.55 -7.34 15.53
N VAL A 63 -8.43 -8.02 14.80
CA VAL A 63 -9.43 -8.94 15.38
C VAL A 63 -9.57 -10.16 14.50
N TYR A 64 -9.75 -11.32 15.13
CA TYR A 64 -10.21 -12.48 14.39
C TYR A 64 -11.72 -12.56 14.41
N VAL A 65 -12.30 -12.50 13.22
CA VAL A 65 -13.73 -12.73 13.02
C VAL A 65 -13.92 -14.20 12.69
N CYS A 66 -14.76 -14.89 13.47
CA CYS A 66 -14.93 -16.33 13.40
C CYS A 66 -16.40 -16.72 13.18
N HIS A 67 -16.63 -17.76 12.39
CA HIS A 67 -17.92 -18.44 12.34
C HIS A 67 -17.69 -19.94 12.11
N GLY A 68 -17.98 -20.78 13.10
CA GLY A 68 -17.64 -22.19 13.07
C GLY A 68 -16.13 -22.39 12.88
N ASN A 69 -15.74 -23.10 11.82
CA ASN A 69 -14.33 -23.35 11.49
C ASN A 69 -13.69 -22.24 10.63
N TRP A 70 -14.46 -21.26 10.17
CA TRP A 70 -13.92 -20.15 9.39
C TRP A 70 -13.42 -19.05 10.32
N LYS A 71 -12.22 -18.53 10.01
CA LYS A 71 -11.53 -17.50 10.78
C LYS A 71 -10.82 -16.55 9.82
N MET A 72 -11.04 -15.25 10.00
CA MET A 72 -10.43 -14.20 9.19
C MET A 72 -9.83 -13.13 10.10
N LEU A 73 -8.62 -12.69 9.79
CA LEU A 73 -8.02 -11.53 10.45
C LEU A 73 -8.51 -10.25 9.77
N VAL A 74 -9.17 -9.39 10.54
CA VAL A 74 -9.60 -8.06 10.10
C VAL A 74 -8.72 -7.03 10.80
N GLN A 75 -8.14 -6.12 10.02
CA GLN A 75 -7.15 -5.15 10.50
C GLN A 75 -7.62 -3.72 10.26
N GLY A 76 -7.37 -2.82 11.21
CA GLY A 76 -7.76 -1.42 11.07
C GLY A 76 -9.24 -1.17 11.34
N LEU A 77 -9.77 -1.85 12.33
CA LEU A 77 -11.11 -1.60 12.84
C LEU A 77 -11.14 -0.33 13.70
N PRO A 78 -12.27 0.38 13.73
CA PRO A 78 -12.51 1.43 14.73
C PRO A 78 -12.35 0.87 16.15
N LEU A 79 -11.93 1.73 17.09
CA LEU A 79 -11.64 1.32 18.46
C LEU A 79 -12.92 0.86 19.18
N PHE A 80 -12.89 -0.35 19.72
CA PHE A 80 -13.97 -0.96 20.51
C PHE A 80 -13.38 -1.63 21.77
N PRO A 81 -14.19 -1.92 22.81
CA PRO A 81 -13.68 -2.55 24.02
C PRO A 81 -13.23 -3.98 23.72
N GLY A 82 -11.93 -4.24 23.87
CA GLY A 82 -11.33 -5.54 23.64
C GLY A 82 -11.34 -6.44 24.87
N THR A 83 -11.18 -7.74 24.61
CA THR A 83 -10.90 -8.73 25.65
C THR A 83 -9.43 -8.71 26.03
N LYS A 84 -9.00 -9.54 26.99
CA LYS A 84 -7.59 -9.65 27.39
C LYS A 84 -6.65 -10.17 26.28
N SER A 85 -7.19 -10.74 25.20
CA SER A 85 -6.39 -11.26 24.08
C SER A 85 -5.93 -10.15 23.15
N LEU A 86 -4.68 -10.18 22.72
CA LEU A 86 -4.17 -9.28 21.67
C LEU A 86 -4.95 -9.42 20.36
N TYR A 87 -5.49 -10.61 20.08
CA TYR A 87 -6.34 -10.88 18.94
C TYR A 87 -7.59 -11.63 19.43
N PRO A 88 -8.67 -10.92 19.77
CA PRO A 88 -9.90 -11.56 20.22
C PRO A 88 -10.55 -12.30 19.06
N ASP A 89 -11.06 -13.51 19.35
CA ASP A 89 -11.91 -14.27 18.45
C ASP A 89 -13.37 -13.83 18.70
N ILE A 90 -13.99 -13.18 17.73
CA ILE A 90 -15.37 -12.69 17.82
C ILE A 90 -16.26 -13.50 16.88
N GLN A 91 -17.31 -14.08 17.44
CA GLN A 91 -18.27 -14.86 16.68
C GLN A 91 -19.28 -13.95 15.99
N ILE A 92 -19.42 -14.09 14.67
CA ILE A 92 -20.35 -13.30 13.85
C ILE A 92 -21.47 -14.17 13.26
N GLY A 93 -22.50 -13.54 12.68
CA GLY A 93 -23.57 -14.23 11.97
C GLY A 93 -23.11 -14.88 10.65
N ILE A 94 -23.90 -15.83 10.14
CA ILE A 94 -23.65 -16.51 8.85
C ILE A 94 -23.68 -15.51 7.68
N GLU A 95 -24.65 -14.60 7.68
CA GLU A 95 -24.85 -13.65 6.58
C GLU A 95 -23.65 -12.71 6.41
N ASP A 96 -23.12 -12.19 7.53
CA ASP A 96 -21.94 -11.33 7.52
C ASP A 96 -20.70 -12.12 7.11
N MET A 97 -20.57 -13.38 7.54
CA MET A 97 -19.46 -14.24 7.13
C MET A 97 -19.44 -14.45 5.61
N GLU A 98 -20.59 -14.71 4.99
CA GLU A 98 -20.67 -14.88 3.54
C GLU A 98 -20.31 -13.60 2.78
N ARG A 99 -20.75 -12.43 3.28
CA ARG A 99 -20.39 -11.13 2.70
C ARG A 99 -18.89 -10.88 2.79
N LEU A 100 -18.29 -11.13 3.96
CA LEU A 100 -16.85 -10.98 4.18
C LEU A 100 -16.04 -11.93 3.29
N ARG A 101 -16.47 -13.19 3.15
CA ARG A 101 -15.81 -14.18 2.27
C ARG A 101 -15.84 -13.76 0.80
N LYS A 102 -16.96 -13.21 0.31
CA LYS A 102 -17.07 -12.70 -1.07
C LYS A 102 -16.10 -11.54 -1.30
N LEU A 103 -16.07 -10.58 -0.40
CA LEU A 103 -15.15 -9.44 -0.47
C LEU A 103 -13.68 -9.87 -0.38
N GLU A 104 -13.36 -10.85 0.47
CA GLU A 104 -12.00 -11.39 0.56
C GLU A 104 -11.54 -12.01 -0.77
N THR A 105 -12.43 -12.76 -1.41
CA THR A 105 -12.19 -13.37 -2.73
C THR A 105 -11.96 -12.30 -3.79
N GLU A 106 -12.83 -11.28 -3.86
CA GLU A 106 -12.71 -10.16 -4.80
C GLU A 106 -11.40 -9.37 -4.58
N ILE A 107 -11.03 -9.08 -3.33
CA ILE A 107 -9.77 -8.41 -2.99
C ILE A 107 -8.57 -9.25 -3.45
N LYS A 108 -8.65 -10.59 -3.33
CA LYS A 108 -7.58 -11.48 -3.78
C LYS A 108 -7.44 -11.45 -5.30
N GLU A 109 -8.54 -11.54 -6.03
CA GLU A 109 -8.55 -11.49 -7.50
C GLU A 109 -7.95 -10.16 -8.02
N ILE A 110 -8.38 -9.03 -7.46
CA ILE A 110 -7.87 -7.70 -7.85
C ILE A 110 -6.38 -7.54 -7.51
N LYS A 111 -5.90 -8.15 -6.42
CA LYS A 111 -4.46 -8.16 -6.09
C LYS A 111 -3.66 -8.98 -7.10
N GLU A 112 -4.16 -10.14 -7.50
CA GLU A 112 -3.51 -10.97 -8.53
C GLU A 112 -3.50 -10.27 -9.88
N GLU A 113 -4.59 -9.58 -10.24
CA GLU A 113 -4.66 -8.75 -11.44
C GLU A 113 -3.65 -7.58 -11.39
N LYS A 114 -3.56 -6.88 -10.25
CA LYS A 114 -2.58 -5.80 -10.04
C LYS A 114 -1.16 -6.28 -10.33
N GLU A 115 -0.78 -7.43 -9.76
CA GLU A 115 0.58 -7.97 -9.92
C GLU A 115 0.87 -8.33 -11.38
N LYS A 116 -0.06 -9.00 -12.07
CA LYS A 116 0.06 -9.31 -13.50
C LYS A 116 0.20 -8.04 -14.35
N THR A 117 -0.58 -7.00 -14.04
CA THR A 117 -0.53 -5.72 -14.75
C THR A 117 0.80 -5.00 -14.52
N ILE A 118 1.34 -4.99 -13.29
CA ILE A 118 2.68 -4.45 -13.01
C ILE A 118 3.72 -5.17 -13.86
N GLN A 119 3.72 -6.50 -13.84
CA GLN A 119 4.69 -7.31 -14.60
C GLN A 119 4.61 -7.05 -16.11
N SER A 120 3.39 -6.93 -16.65
CA SER A 120 3.14 -6.60 -18.05
C SER A 120 3.66 -5.20 -18.42
N ILE A 121 3.38 -4.19 -17.58
CA ILE A 121 3.87 -2.82 -17.78
C ILE A 121 5.40 -2.79 -17.76
N VAL A 122 6.02 -3.42 -16.76
CA VAL A 122 7.48 -3.49 -16.65
C VAL A 122 8.09 -4.18 -17.87
N ALA A 123 7.55 -5.32 -18.31
CA ALA A 123 8.03 -6.02 -19.50
C ALA A 123 7.94 -5.15 -20.76
N THR A 124 6.84 -4.40 -20.90
CA THR A 124 6.62 -3.48 -22.03
C THR A 124 7.59 -2.29 -22.01
N LEU A 125 7.84 -1.70 -20.83
CA LEU A 125 8.81 -0.62 -20.68
C LEU A 125 10.25 -1.09 -20.97
N MET A 126 10.59 -2.31 -20.55
CA MET A 126 11.89 -2.91 -20.84
C MET A 126 12.07 -3.24 -22.32
N SER A 127 11.01 -3.63 -23.04
CA SER A 127 11.07 -3.90 -24.49
C SER A 127 11.25 -2.63 -25.31
N LEU A 128 10.66 -1.51 -24.88
CA LEU A 128 10.79 -0.21 -25.53
C LEU A 128 12.20 0.40 -25.38
N ARG A 129 12.96 -0.02 -24.35
CA ARG A 129 14.38 0.32 -24.02
C ARG A 129 14.70 1.80 -23.77
N THR A 130 14.03 2.73 -24.44
CA THR A 130 14.33 4.15 -24.45
C THR A 130 13.09 4.98 -24.16
N ILE A 131 13.28 6.10 -23.45
CA ILE A 131 12.20 7.01 -23.07
C ILE A 131 11.50 7.62 -24.31
N LYS A 132 12.23 7.86 -25.42
CA LYS A 132 11.65 8.35 -26.68
C LYS A 132 10.63 7.37 -27.27
N ARG A 133 10.97 6.07 -27.28
CA ARG A 133 10.05 5.01 -27.75
C ARG A 133 8.85 4.82 -26.84
N VAL A 134 8.99 5.07 -25.53
CA VAL A 134 7.84 5.08 -24.60
C VAL A 134 6.92 6.26 -24.88
N LYS A 135 7.44 7.44 -25.20
CA LYS A 135 6.61 8.58 -25.59
C LYS A 135 5.73 8.28 -26.81
N GLU A 136 6.27 7.53 -27.77
CA GLU A 136 5.58 7.16 -29.02
C GLU A 136 4.63 5.97 -28.84
N GLY A 137 5.05 4.92 -28.12
CA GLY A 137 4.31 3.66 -28.01
C GLY A 137 3.45 3.51 -26.76
N PHE A 138 3.73 4.26 -25.69
CA PHE A 138 2.98 4.20 -24.43
C PHE A 138 2.95 5.57 -23.73
N PRO A 139 2.22 6.55 -24.29
CA PRO A 139 2.23 7.94 -23.83
C PRO A 139 1.71 8.09 -22.39
N GLU A 140 0.83 7.21 -21.93
CA GLU A 140 0.32 7.21 -20.56
C GLU A 140 1.40 6.86 -19.54
N ALA A 141 2.25 5.87 -19.82
CA ALA A 141 3.42 5.58 -18.99
C ALA A 141 4.44 6.72 -19.04
N TYR A 142 4.62 7.36 -20.20
CA TYR A 142 5.53 8.50 -20.35
C TYR A 142 5.18 9.66 -19.41
N LYS A 143 3.89 9.96 -19.19
CA LYS A 143 3.45 11.00 -18.24
C LYS A 143 4.00 10.78 -16.83
N HIS A 144 4.11 9.52 -16.40
CA HIS A 144 4.66 9.16 -15.10
C HIS A 144 6.20 9.09 -15.09
N MET A 145 6.83 9.12 -16.27
CA MET A 145 8.29 9.12 -16.48
C MET A 145 8.87 10.52 -16.76
N GLU A 146 8.04 11.57 -16.84
CA GLU A 146 8.46 12.92 -17.20
C GLU A 146 9.48 13.51 -16.21
N GLU A 147 9.44 13.07 -14.95
CA GLU A 147 10.45 13.36 -13.92
C GLU A 147 11.88 12.95 -14.31
N TYR A 148 12.02 11.94 -15.19
CA TYR A 148 13.30 11.42 -15.66
C TYR A 148 13.65 11.88 -17.08
N SER A 149 12.85 12.79 -17.66
CA SER A 149 13.15 13.35 -18.98
C SER A 149 14.44 14.20 -18.92
N GLU A 150 15.19 14.19 -20.01
CA GLU A 150 16.53 14.79 -20.13
C GLU A 150 16.56 16.30 -19.78
N GLU A 151 15.42 16.99 -19.79
CA GLU A 151 15.32 18.42 -19.50
C GLU A 151 15.56 18.78 -18.03
N LYS A 152 15.41 17.84 -17.08
CA LYS A 152 15.62 18.10 -15.63
C LYS A 152 16.94 17.57 -15.06
N CYS A 153 17.62 16.69 -15.79
CA CYS A 153 18.94 16.17 -15.39
C CYS A 153 20.07 17.03 -15.98
N THR A 154 20.04 18.35 -15.77
CA THR A 154 21.24 19.19 -15.94
C THR A 154 22.12 19.03 -14.70
N ALA A 155 22.65 17.81 -14.51
CA ALA A 155 23.80 17.64 -13.63
C ALA A 155 24.94 18.44 -14.26
N ILE A 156 25.19 19.64 -13.72
CA ILE A 156 26.38 20.43 -14.03
C ILE A 156 27.54 19.59 -13.53
N ALA A 157 28.07 18.75 -14.41
CA ALA A 157 29.26 17.98 -14.13
C ALA A 157 30.39 19.00 -13.88
N LEU A 158 30.80 19.13 -12.62
CA LEU A 158 31.99 19.92 -12.31
C LEU A 158 33.16 19.31 -13.08
N PRO A 159 33.92 20.10 -13.85
CA PRO A 159 35.12 19.63 -14.50
C PRO A 159 36.02 18.91 -13.49
N ILE A 160 36.60 17.78 -13.88
CA ILE A 160 37.45 16.94 -13.01
C ILE A 160 38.56 17.79 -12.34
N LYS A 161 39.05 18.83 -13.03
CA LYS A 161 40.02 19.79 -12.49
C LYS A 161 39.53 20.51 -11.22
N ASP A 162 38.26 20.91 -11.18
CA ASP A 162 37.69 21.67 -10.04
C ASP A 162 37.45 20.75 -8.83
N ILE A 163 37.10 19.49 -9.09
CA ILE A 163 36.99 18.44 -8.07
C ILE A 163 38.38 18.15 -7.47
N LEU A 164 39.40 17.95 -8.31
CA LEU A 164 40.77 17.70 -7.86
C LEU A 164 41.36 18.91 -7.12
N PHE A 165 41.08 20.13 -7.57
CA PHE A 165 41.47 21.36 -6.88
C PHE A 165 40.87 21.43 -5.47
N SER A 166 39.59 21.10 -5.34
CA SER A 166 38.88 21.10 -4.06
C SER A 166 39.39 20.03 -3.10
N LEU A 167 39.74 18.84 -3.60
CA LEU A 167 40.32 17.76 -2.80
C LEU A 167 41.75 18.09 -2.35
N ASN A 168 42.58 18.61 -3.26
CA ASN A 168 43.98 18.96 -2.96
C ASN A 168 44.12 20.16 -2.04
N LYS A 169 43.12 21.04 -1.97
CA LYS A 169 43.06 22.18 -1.04
C LYS A 169 43.25 21.76 0.43
N TYR A 170 42.76 20.58 0.81
CA TYR A 170 42.82 20.09 2.19
C TYR A 170 43.94 19.05 2.41
N ALA A 171 44.50 18.48 1.33
CA ALA A 171 45.57 17.49 1.40
C ALA A 171 46.93 18.06 1.85
N LEU A 172 47.12 19.38 1.78
CA LEU A 172 48.40 20.04 2.14
C LEU A 172 48.48 20.50 3.62
N THR A 173 47.50 20.16 4.46
CA THR A 173 47.48 20.56 5.89
C THR A 173 47.89 19.44 6.85
N VAL A 174 48.71 18.49 6.38
CA VAL A 174 49.39 17.52 7.25
C VAL A 174 50.88 17.59 6.95
N ASN A 175 51.57 18.49 7.66
CA ASN A 175 52.98 18.42 8.02
C ASN A 175 53.22 19.34 9.22
#